data_AF-A0A1B6MNP0-F1
#
_entry.id   AF-A0A1B6MNP0-F1
#
_cell.length_a   1.000
_cell.length_b   1.000
_cell.length_c   1.000
_cell.angle_alpha   90.00
_cell.angle_beta   90.00
_cell.angle_gamma   90.00
#
_symmetry.space_group_name_H-M   'P 1'
#
loop_
_entity.id
_entity.type
_entity.pdbx_description
1 polymer ?
#
loop_
_entity_poly.entity_id
_entity_poly.type
_entity_poly.pdbx_seq_one_letter_code
_entity_poly.pdbx_strand_id
1 'polypeptide(L)'
;MESMPEERRLLPADYRGLEAELETLPYNTIIKLYHAHQCQRQAQRESIIKNIDEQKEAIYQFMDWSKMCSHKTALRKLFQNSHQAIKEARASLTRFHEKIKESKHQQVALIKEIEDIRRDINTSSATKNKLEQYVNKYSETYTFFLENVTHLDQDFNSVQEVLNRYEALENSRVECSTILRDELDESIELKKEMLKIVEEKSTVLRKLDNSLVMLQIRQKQVKEHMMHWEHNLERIRIRMSATIQESQELTNGCYDLYINMCRRKKMTPTINIDDIENQLKFIQKTILFYKDVIRIATSVRQDQLLILKSKQHKKKISMIKNLLDAPNLKESI
;
A
#
# COMPACT_ATOMS: atom_id res chain seq x y z
N MET A 1 23.73 62.70 -11.36
CA MET A 1 23.81 63.07 -12.78
C MET A 1 22.42 62.93 -13.35
N GLU A 2 21.60 63.96 -13.21
CA GLU A 2 20.29 64.03 -13.85
C GLU A 2 19.98 65.50 -14.11
N SER A 3 19.93 65.79 -15.41
CA SER A 3 19.51 67.00 -16.12
C SER A 3 18.75 68.08 -15.33
N MET A 4 19.41 69.22 -15.10
CA MET A 4 18.76 70.50 -14.80
C MET A 4 18.03 71.03 -16.05
N PRO A 5 16.72 71.38 -16.00
CA PRO A 5 16.02 71.94 -17.14
C PRO A 5 16.21 73.46 -17.26
N GLU A 6 16.26 73.91 -18.50
CA GLU A 6 16.53 75.26 -19.00
C GLU A 6 15.74 76.39 -18.31
N GLU A 7 16.47 77.38 -17.78
CA GLU A 7 15.95 78.71 -17.46
C GLU A 7 15.56 79.46 -18.75
N ARG A 8 14.27 79.46 -19.09
CA ARG A 8 13.72 80.41 -20.07
C ARG A 8 13.67 81.80 -19.47
N ARG A 9 14.66 82.63 -19.83
CA ARG A 9 14.63 84.08 -19.62
C ARG A 9 13.46 84.69 -20.42
N LEU A 10 12.41 85.12 -19.72
CA LEU A 10 11.44 86.06 -20.27
C LEU A 10 12.03 87.48 -20.14
N LEU A 11 12.62 87.97 -21.23
CA LEU A 11 12.97 89.38 -21.39
C LEU A 11 11.69 90.25 -21.39
N PRO A 12 11.72 91.48 -20.85
CA PRO A 12 10.60 92.40 -20.95
C PRO A 12 10.52 92.94 -22.38
N ALA A 13 9.39 92.72 -23.06
CA ALA A 13 9.10 93.41 -24.31
C ALA A 13 8.82 94.90 -24.01
N ASP A 14 9.62 95.76 -24.62
CA ASP A 14 9.46 97.21 -24.72
C ASP A 14 8.03 97.58 -25.15
N TYR A 15 7.23 98.12 -24.24
CA TYR A 15 6.02 98.89 -24.57
C TYR A 15 6.38 100.37 -24.61
N ARG A 16 7.15 100.78 -25.62
CA ARG A 16 7.48 102.20 -25.87
C ARG A 16 6.77 102.78 -27.11
N GLY A 17 5.84 102.02 -27.71
CA GLY A 17 5.20 102.38 -28.98
C GLY A 17 3.70 102.73 -28.91
N LEU A 18 3.06 102.69 -27.74
CA LEU A 18 1.59 102.78 -27.63
C LEU A 18 1.06 104.15 -27.16
N GLU A 19 1.92 105.16 -27.01
CA GLU A 19 1.45 106.49 -26.61
C GLU A 19 0.73 107.24 -27.76
N ALA A 20 1.02 106.92 -29.02
CA ALA A 20 0.51 107.67 -30.17
C ALA A 20 -0.91 107.28 -30.66
N GLU A 21 -1.42 106.08 -30.30
CA GLU A 21 -2.77 105.61 -30.73
C GLU A 21 -3.84 105.73 -29.63
N LEU A 22 -3.45 106.07 -28.40
CA LEU A 22 -4.38 106.25 -27.29
C LEU A 22 -5.15 107.58 -27.37
N GLU A 23 -4.70 108.56 -28.16
CA GLU A 23 -5.34 109.88 -28.24
C GLU A 23 -6.61 109.90 -29.12
N THR A 24 -6.83 108.89 -29.97
CA THR A 24 -8.01 108.82 -30.86
C THR A 24 -9.17 107.96 -30.32
N LEU A 25 -8.98 107.28 -29.19
CA LEU A 25 -9.98 106.36 -28.64
C LEU A 25 -10.91 107.06 -27.65
N PRO A 26 -12.24 106.80 -27.68
CA PRO A 26 -13.16 107.35 -26.69
C PRO A 26 -12.69 107.01 -25.27
N TYR A 27 -12.61 108.02 -24.41
CA TYR A 27 -12.09 107.93 -23.03
C TYR A 27 -12.64 106.74 -22.22
N ASN A 28 -13.90 106.35 -22.46
CA ASN A 28 -14.56 105.21 -21.81
C ASN A 28 -13.92 103.85 -22.19
N THR A 29 -13.43 103.70 -23.42
CA THR A 29 -12.78 102.48 -23.90
C THR A 29 -11.37 102.34 -23.33
N ILE A 30 -10.62 103.45 -23.23
CA ILE A 30 -9.29 103.50 -22.61
C ILE A 30 -9.37 103.11 -21.13
N ILE A 31 -10.35 103.65 -20.40
CA ILE A 31 -10.59 103.30 -18.99
C ILE A 31 -10.91 101.82 -18.83
N LYS A 32 -11.78 101.26 -19.69
CA LYS A 32 -12.13 99.82 -19.64
C LYS A 32 -10.93 98.93 -19.93
N LEU A 33 -10.09 99.27 -20.91
CA LEU A 33 -8.85 98.55 -21.20
C LEU A 33 -7.84 98.66 -20.07
N TYR A 34 -7.71 99.85 -19.46
CA TYR A 34 -6.86 100.04 -18.29
C TYR A 34 -7.32 99.18 -17.10
N HIS A 35 -8.62 99.18 -16.79
CA HIS A 35 -9.17 98.31 -15.74
C HIS A 35 -9.07 96.84 -16.08
N ALA A 36 -9.30 96.42 -17.34
CA ALA A 36 -9.14 95.03 -17.76
C ALA A 36 -7.68 94.57 -17.65
N HIS A 37 -6.73 95.40 -18.06
CA HIS A 37 -5.30 95.12 -17.92
C HIS A 37 -4.86 95.13 -16.44
N GLN A 38 -5.40 96.02 -15.61
CA GLN A 38 -5.15 96.04 -14.18
C GLN A 38 -5.73 94.78 -13.50
N CYS A 39 -6.96 94.38 -13.84
CA CYS A 39 -7.58 93.15 -13.37
C CYS A 39 -6.83 91.91 -13.85
N GLN A 40 -6.35 91.89 -15.10
CA GLN A 40 -5.54 90.79 -15.61
C GLN A 40 -4.19 90.70 -14.87
N ARG A 41 -3.51 91.82 -14.65
CA ARG A 41 -2.28 91.85 -13.85
C ARG A 41 -2.53 91.41 -12.42
N GLN A 42 -3.66 91.80 -11.83
CA GLN A 42 -4.02 91.40 -10.48
C GLN A 42 -4.34 89.91 -10.40
N ALA A 43 -5.12 89.36 -11.34
CA ALA A 43 -5.40 87.94 -11.44
C ALA A 43 -4.12 87.11 -11.69
N GLN A 44 -3.20 87.62 -12.53
CA GLN A 44 -1.89 86.98 -12.74
C GLN A 44 -1.05 86.97 -11.47
N ARG A 45 -1.02 88.09 -10.73
CA ARG A 45 -0.33 88.15 -9.43
C ARG A 45 -0.95 87.18 -8.43
N GLU A 46 -2.26 87.14 -8.32
CA GLU A 46 -2.98 86.23 -7.43
C GLU A 46 -2.75 84.76 -7.80
N SER A 47 -2.74 84.42 -9.09
CA SER A 47 -2.42 83.07 -9.56
C SER A 47 -0.97 82.67 -9.26
N ILE A 48 -0.01 83.59 -9.42
CA ILE A 48 1.39 83.35 -9.07
C ILE A 48 1.55 83.16 -7.57
N ILE A 49 0.92 84.02 -6.75
CA ILE A 49 0.96 83.92 -5.28
C ILE A 49 0.36 82.58 -4.83
N LYS A 50 -0.81 82.22 -5.35
CA LYS A 50 -1.47 80.95 -5.00
C LYS A 50 -0.61 79.74 -5.37
N ASN A 51 0.04 79.74 -6.54
CA ASN A 51 0.93 78.66 -6.95
C ASN A 51 2.19 78.58 -6.06
N ILE A 52 2.75 79.73 -5.66
CA ILE A 52 3.88 79.77 -4.71
C ILE A 52 3.45 79.22 -3.34
N ASP A 53 2.26 79.58 -2.85
CA ASP A 53 1.76 79.14 -1.56
C ASP A 53 1.43 77.63 -1.58
N GLU A 54 0.82 77.13 -2.66
CA GLU A 54 0.60 75.69 -2.89
C GLU A 54 1.92 74.91 -2.92
N GLN A 55 2.96 75.44 -3.58
CA GLN A 55 4.29 74.82 -3.60
C GLN A 55 4.95 74.83 -2.22
N LYS A 56 4.84 75.94 -1.47
CA LYS A 56 5.36 76.01 -0.10
C LYS A 56 4.67 75.00 0.81
N GLU A 57 3.35 74.89 0.72
CA GLU A 57 2.56 73.96 1.52
C GLU A 57 2.92 72.51 1.18
N ALA A 58 3.11 72.18 -0.10
CA ALA A 58 3.61 70.88 -0.53
C ALA A 58 5.02 70.56 0.03
N ILE A 59 5.93 71.54 0.06
CA ILE A 59 7.26 71.39 0.65
C ILE A 59 7.18 71.17 2.17
N TYR A 60 6.33 71.92 2.88
CA TYR A 60 6.13 71.73 4.33
C TYR A 60 5.56 70.35 4.64
N GLN A 61 4.54 69.91 3.90
CA GLN A 61 3.97 68.58 4.03
C GLN A 61 5.02 67.48 3.74
N PHE A 62 5.86 67.67 2.72
CA PHE A 62 6.95 66.74 2.43
C PHE A 62 8.00 66.68 3.55
N MET A 63 8.38 67.82 4.12
CA MET A 63 9.33 67.89 5.23
C MET A 63 8.78 67.24 6.49
N ASP A 64 7.50 67.45 6.82
CA ASP A 64 6.85 66.81 7.95
C ASP A 64 6.69 65.30 7.73
N TRP A 65 6.38 64.88 6.51
CA TRP A 65 6.39 63.47 6.13
C TRP A 65 7.78 62.84 6.29
N SER A 66 8.83 63.54 5.86
CA SER A 66 10.22 63.08 6.01
C SER A 66 10.64 62.95 7.48
N LYS A 67 10.27 63.90 8.34
CA LYS A 67 10.49 63.81 9.80
C LYS A 67 9.73 62.65 10.42
N MET A 68 8.46 62.44 10.03
CA MET A 68 7.64 61.32 10.50
C MET A 68 8.25 59.98 10.07
N CYS A 69 8.73 59.86 8.82
CA CYS A 69 9.46 58.69 8.35
C CYS A 69 10.74 58.46 9.16
N SER A 70 11.49 59.52 9.46
CA SER A 70 12.71 59.46 10.28
C SER A 70 12.41 58.93 11.69
N HIS A 71 11.40 59.49 12.38
CA HIS A 71 10.96 58.99 13.69
C HIS A 71 10.49 57.53 13.62
N LYS A 72 9.73 57.14 12.59
CA LYS A 72 9.30 55.75 12.38
C LYS A 72 10.50 54.80 12.26
N THR A 73 11.53 55.18 11.50
CA THR A 73 12.74 54.36 11.36
C THR A 73 13.55 54.27 12.65
N ALA A 74 13.69 55.38 13.40
CA ALA A 74 14.34 55.40 14.71
C ALA A 74 13.62 54.49 15.71
N LEU A 75 12.29 54.60 15.79
CA LEU A 75 11.46 53.75 16.63
C LEU A 75 11.60 52.27 16.25
N ARG A 76 11.59 51.95 14.95
CA ARG A 76 11.81 50.58 14.47
C ARG A 76 13.17 50.03 14.91
N LYS A 77 14.23 50.83 14.83
CA LYS A 77 15.57 50.43 15.30
C LYS A 77 15.59 50.20 16.81
N LEU A 78 14.94 51.08 17.59
CA LEU A 78 14.84 50.91 19.04
C LEU A 78 14.08 49.62 19.41
N PHE A 79 12.99 49.30 18.71
CA PHE A 79 12.27 48.03 18.91
C PHE A 79 13.11 46.81 18.51
N GLN A 80 13.88 46.89 17.43
CA GLN A 80 14.78 45.81 17.04
C GLN A 80 15.89 45.60 18.08
N ASN A 81 16.49 46.68 18.58
CA ASN A 81 17.53 46.62 19.60
C ASN A 81 17.00 46.11 20.94
N SER A 82 15.82 46.58 21.37
CA SER A 82 15.21 46.10 22.62
C SER A 82 14.81 44.64 22.52
N HIS A 83 14.26 44.21 21.37
CA HIS A 83 13.94 42.81 21.13
C HIS A 83 15.20 41.92 21.18
N GLN A 84 16.29 42.36 20.55
CA GLN A 84 17.57 41.65 20.58
C GLN A 84 18.13 41.57 22.01
N ALA A 85 18.11 42.66 22.78
CA ALA A 85 18.56 42.68 24.16
C ALA A 85 17.72 41.73 25.06
N ILE A 86 16.39 41.70 24.87
CA ILE A 86 15.50 40.76 25.58
C ILE A 86 15.85 39.31 25.22
N LYS A 87 16.12 39.03 23.94
CA LYS A 87 16.50 37.70 23.48
C LYS A 87 17.83 37.25 24.09
N GLU A 88 18.83 38.12 24.13
CA GLU A 88 20.14 37.85 24.73
C GLU A 88 20.06 37.69 26.26
N ALA A 89 19.27 38.52 26.94
CA ALA A 89 19.02 38.41 28.36
C ALA A 89 18.33 37.07 28.69
N ARG A 90 17.32 36.68 27.89
CA ARG A 90 16.64 35.39 28.05
C ARG A 90 17.60 34.21 27.84
N ALA A 91 18.41 34.25 26.78
CA ALA A 91 19.41 33.21 26.53
C ALA A 91 20.44 33.11 27.67
N SER A 92 20.89 34.25 28.21
CA SER A 92 21.81 34.28 29.36
C SER A 92 21.15 33.71 30.61
N LEU A 93 19.90 34.09 30.91
CA LEU A 93 19.14 33.53 32.03
C LEU A 93 18.94 32.03 31.91
N THR A 94 18.68 31.50 30.71
CA THR A 94 18.57 30.05 30.49
C THR A 94 19.90 29.36 30.79
N ARG A 95 21.02 29.88 30.28
CA ARG A 95 22.36 29.33 30.57
C ARG A 95 22.69 29.36 32.07
N PHE A 96 22.35 30.44 32.77
CA PHE A 96 22.56 30.52 34.21
C PHE A 96 21.68 29.51 34.97
N HIS A 97 20.41 29.34 34.58
CA HIS A 97 19.55 28.33 35.19
C HIS A 97 20.08 26.90 34.96
N GLU A 98 20.56 26.60 33.76
CA GLU A 98 21.19 25.31 33.45
C GLU A 98 22.43 25.09 34.31
N LYS A 99 23.31 26.09 34.41
CA LYS A 99 24.51 26.02 35.25
C LYS A 99 24.19 25.87 36.73
N ILE A 100 23.17 26.56 37.23
CA ILE A 100 22.68 26.40 38.61
C ILE A 100 22.13 24.99 38.83
N LYS A 101 21.37 24.45 37.87
CA LYS A 101 20.83 23.09 37.95
C LYS A 101 21.94 22.04 37.96
N GLU A 102 22.92 22.18 37.08
CA GLU A 102 24.10 21.31 37.02
C GLU A 102 24.91 21.39 38.32
N SER A 103 25.21 22.60 38.80
CA SER A 103 25.93 22.80 40.05
C SER A 103 25.18 22.20 41.25
N LYS A 104 23.85 22.36 41.33
CA LYS A 104 23.02 21.69 42.35
C LYS A 104 23.10 20.18 42.24
N HIS A 105 23.09 19.62 41.03
CA HIS A 105 23.21 18.18 40.83
C HIS A 105 24.57 17.66 41.29
N GLN A 106 25.66 18.35 40.94
CA GLN A 106 27.01 18.06 41.40
C GLN A 106 27.11 18.16 42.93
N GLN A 107 26.51 19.18 43.54
CA GLN A 107 26.49 19.34 44.99
C GLN A 107 25.77 18.17 45.68
N VAL A 108 24.64 17.72 45.14
CA VAL A 108 23.92 16.55 45.68
C VAL A 108 24.76 15.27 45.52
N ALA A 109 25.45 15.10 44.40
CA ALA A 109 26.35 13.96 44.20
C ALA A 109 27.51 13.96 45.21
N LEU A 110 28.17 15.10 45.40
CA LEU A 110 29.24 15.25 46.40
C LEU A 110 28.76 15.04 47.83
N ILE A 111 27.55 15.50 48.17
CA ILE A 111 26.97 15.25 49.51
C ILE A 111 26.77 13.74 49.72
N LYS A 112 26.27 13.01 48.71
CA LYS A 112 26.12 11.55 48.79
C LYS A 112 27.46 10.86 48.98
N GLU A 113 28.47 11.26 48.20
CA GLU A 113 29.83 10.71 48.31
C GLU A 113 30.44 10.97 49.69
N ILE A 114 30.25 12.18 50.25
CA ILE A 114 30.65 12.50 51.62
C ILE A 114 29.93 11.60 52.64
N GLU A 115 28.63 11.35 52.45
CA GLU A 115 27.87 10.45 53.32
C GLU A 115 28.31 8.99 53.20
N ASP A 116 28.63 8.51 52.00
CA ASP A 116 29.21 7.19 51.75
C ASP A 116 30.56 7.06 52.47
N ILE A 117 31.47 8.01 52.26
CA ILE A 117 32.79 8.01 52.93
C ILE A 117 32.63 8.08 54.45
N ARG A 118 31.69 8.88 54.98
CA ARG A 118 31.42 8.91 56.42
C ARG A 118 30.92 7.57 56.95
N ARG A 119 30.05 6.88 56.19
CA ARG A 119 29.61 5.52 56.52
C ARG A 119 30.78 4.55 56.51
N ASP A 120 31.67 4.64 55.52
CA ASP A 120 32.86 3.79 55.43
C ASP A 120 33.83 4.04 56.59
N ILE A 121 34.06 5.30 56.97
CA ILE A 121 34.86 5.64 58.16
C ILE A 121 34.23 5.06 59.42
N ASN A 122 32.91 5.16 59.58
CA ASN A 122 32.21 4.63 60.75
C ASN A 122 32.26 3.10 60.81
N THR A 123 32.09 2.41 59.67
CA THR A 123 32.19 0.95 59.61
C THR A 123 33.63 0.48 59.82
N SER A 124 34.62 1.18 59.27
CA SER A 124 36.05 0.93 59.50
C SER A 124 36.43 1.16 60.97
N SER A 125 35.94 2.23 61.59
CA SER A 125 36.14 2.50 63.03
C SER A 125 35.47 1.43 63.90
N ALA A 126 34.25 1.02 63.56
CA ALA A 126 33.55 -0.05 64.28
C ALA A 126 34.26 -1.40 64.14
N THR A 127 34.77 -1.73 62.95
CA THR A 127 35.54 -2.97 62.74
C THR A 127 36.88 -2.91 63.47
N LYS A 128 37.58 -1.77 63.45
CA LYS A 128 38.79 -1.55 64.25
C LYS A 128 38.54 -1.76 65.74
N ASN A 129 37.50 -1.13 66.30
CA ASN A 129 37.16 -1.28 67.72
C ASN A 129 36.82 -2.74 68.07
N LYS A 130 36.11 -3.45 67.19
CA LYS A 130 35.86 -4.89 67.36
C LYS A 130 37.18 -5.67 67.35
N LEU A 131 38.05 -5.43 66.38
CA LEU A 131 39.36 -6.09 66.29
C LEU A 131 40.22 -5.82 67.52
N GLU A 132 40.27 -4.58 68.01
CA GLU A 132 40.98 -4.24 69.27
C GLU A 132 40.39 -4.98 70.47
N GLN A 133 39.06 -5.07 70.58
CA GLN A 133 38.41 -5.87 71.63
C GLN A 133 38.75 -7.36 71.51
N TYR A 134 38.76 -7.91 70.29
CA TYR A 134 39.16 -9.30 70.05
C TYR A 134 40.62 -9.52 70.42
N VAL A 135 41.54 -8.67 69.96
CA VAL A 135 42.97 -8.76 70.29
C VAL A 135 43.17 -8.67 71.79
N ASN A 136 42.55 -7.72 72.49
CA ASN A 136 42.68 -7.59 73.94
C ASN A 136 42.09 -8.79 74.70
N LYS A 137 40.93 -9.31 74.25
CA LYS A 137 40.26 -10.44 74.92
C LYS A 137 40.99 -11.76 74.72
N TYR A 138 41.60 -11.95 73.55
CA TYR A 138 42.08 -13.25 73.11
C TYR A 138 43.60 -13.35 73.02
N SER A 139 44.34 -12.24 72.99
CA SER A 139 45.81 -12.24 72.87
C SER A 139 46.47 -13.18 73.89
N GLU A 140 46.24 -12.97 75.19
CA GLU A 140 46.87 -13.76 76.25
C GLU A 140 46.47 -15.25 76.21
N THR A 141 45.21 -15.53 75.87
CA THR A 141 44.70 -16.91 75.82
C THR A 141 45.22 -17.67 74.60
N TYR A 142 45.31 -16.99 73.45
CA TYR A 142 45.84 -17.59 72.23
C TYR A 142 47.35 -17.72 72.27
N THR A 143 48.10 -16.78 72.85
CA THR A 143 49.55 -16.93 73.03
C THR A 143 49.86 -18.13 73.92
N PHE A 144 49.15 -18.26 75.06
CA PHE A 144 49.30 -19.41 75.94
C PHE A 144 48.89 -20.74 75.26
N PHE A 145 47.81 -20.73 74.47
CA PHE A 145 47.38 -21.90 73.72
C PHE A 145 48.42 -22.31 72.66
N LEU A 146 48.94 -21.36 71.89
CA LEU A 146 49.92 -21.63 70.84
C LEU A 146 51.25 -22.12 71.42
N GLU A 147 51.70 -21.55 72.55
CA GLU A 147 52.86 -22.06 73.30
C GLU A 147 52.64 -23.52 73.73
N ASN A 148 51.47 -23.86 74.28
CA ASN A 148 51.15 -25.24 74.64
C ASN A 148 51.09 -26.19 73.44
N VAL A 149 50.57 -25.75 72.29
CA VAL A 149 50.54 -26.55 71.06
C VAL A 149 51.97 -26.86 70.58
N THR A 150 52.89 -25.88 70.64
CA THR A 150 54.30 -26.12 70.32
C THR A 150 55.02 -27.05 71.29
N HIS A 151 54.51 -27.21 72.52
CA HIS A 151 55.03 -28.17 73.48
C HIS A 151 54.47 -29.60 73.31
N LEU A 152 53.28 -29.74 72.71
CA LEU A 152 52.59 -31.02 72.55
C LEU A 152 52.95 -31.73 71.25
N ASP A 153 53.06 -31.00 70.14
CA ASP A 153 53.44 -31.55 68.84
C ASP A 153 54.91 -31.25 68.51
N GLN A 154 55.73 -32.30 68.33
CA GLN A 154 57.14 -32.18 67.94
C GLN A 154 57.35 -31.63 66.53
N ASP A 155 56.29 -31.55 65.73
CA ASP A 155 56.33 -31.06 64.35
C ASP A 155 56.44 -29.53 64.25
N PHE A 156 56.25 -28.79 65.36
CA PHE A 156 56.31 -27.33 65.39
C PHE A 156 57.35 -26.85 66.40
N ASN A 157 58.37 -26.13 65.93
CA ASN A 157 59.45 -25.59 66.77
C ASN A 157 59.17 -24.17 67.27
N SER A 158 58.20 -23.47 66.67
CA SER A 158 57.84 -22.10 67.02
C SER A 158 56.37 -21.80 66.77
N VAL A 159 55.79 -20.91 67.58
CA VAL A 159 54.44 -20.35 67.38
C VAL A 159 54.27 -19.77 65.97
N GLN A 160 55.36 -19.20 65.41
CA GLN A 160 55.35 -18.67 64.04
C GLN A 160 55.15 -19.76 62.99
N GLU A 161 55.66 -20.98 63.18
CA GLU A 161 55.46 -22.08 62.22
C GLU A 161 54.00 -22.55 62.20
N VAL A 162 53.34 -22.57 63.38
CA VAL A 162 51.91 -22.88 63.49
C VAL A 162 51.07 -21.83 62.75
N LEU A 163 51.40 -20.54 62.94
CA LEU A 163 50.72 -19.44 62.25
C LEU A 163 50.96 -19.47 60.73
N ASN A 164 52.20 -19.70 60.28
CA ASN A 164 52.53 -19.79 58.87
C ASN A 164 51.80 -20.97 58.19
N ARG A 165 51.66 -22.11 58.88
CA ARG A 165 50.89 -23.25 58.37
C ARG A 165 49.40 -22.95 58.29
N TYR A 166 48.85 -22.27 59.29
CA TYR A 166 47.46 -21.81 59.25
C TYR A 166 47.22 -20.83 58.11
N GLU A 167 48.10 -19.85 57.94
CA GLU A 167 48.04 -18.88 56.83
C GLU A 167 48.13 -19.58 55.47
N ALA A 168 49.02 -20.56 55.31
CA ALA A 168 49.11 -21.36 54.10
C ALA A 168 47.81 -22.15 53.82
N LEU A 169 47.21 -22.76 54.85
CA LEU A 169 45.93 -23.47 54.72
C LEU A 169 44.77 -22.52 54.40
N GLU A 170 44.74 -21.34 55.00
CA GLU A 170 43.71 -20.33 54.76
C GLU A 170 43.84 -19.76 53.35
N ASN A 171 45.06 -19.45 52.90
CA ASN A 171 45.33 -19.02 51.53
C ASN A 171 44.94 -20.10 50.51
N SER A 172 45.28 -21.37 50.78
CA SER A 172 44.85 -22.49 49.94
C SER A 172 43.33 -22.64 49.92
N ARG A 173 42.65 -22.44 51.05
CA ARG A 173 41.18 -22.45 51.12
C ARG A 173 40.57 -21.35 50.26
N VAL A 174 41.11 -20.13 50.34
CA VAL A 174 40.65 -18.99 49.54
C VAL A 174 40.87 -19.26 48.06
N GLU A 175 42.06 -19.74 47.68
CA GLU A 175 42.40 -20.09 46.29
C GLU A 175 41.47 -21.18 45.73
N CYS A 176 41.26 -22.26 46.49
CA CYS A 176 40.29 -23.29 46.13
C CYS A 176 38.88 -22.72 45.96
N SER A 177 38.45 -21.80 46.84
CA SER A 177 37.14 -21.17 46.73
C SER A 177 37.02 -20.25 45.52
N THR A 178 38.11 -19.59 45.10
CA THR A 178 38.12 -18.77 43.89
C THR A 178 38.07 -19.63 42.64
N ILE A 179 38.87 -20.70 42.58
CA ILE A 179 38.87 -21.63 41.45
C ILE A 179 37.48 -22.26 41.29
N LEU A 180 36.87 -22.72 42.39
CA LEU A 180 35.53 -23.31 42.35
C LEU A 180 34.46 -22.31 41.88
N ARG A 181 34.61 -21.03 42.21
CA ARG A 181 33.68 -19.99 41.72
C ARG A 181 33.85 -19.78 40.22
N ASP A 182 35.09 -19.69 39.76
CA ASP A 182 35.41 -19.49 38.34
C ASP A 182 34.94 -20.68 37.49
N GLU A 183 35.17 -21.91 37.95
CA GLU A 183 34.65 -23.13 37.30
C GLU A 183 33.12 -23.18 37.27
N LEU A 184 32.46 -22.72 38.33
CA LEU A 184 31.00 -22.64 38.38
C LEU A 184 30.47 -21.61 37.38
N ASP A 185 31.11 -20.45 37.29
CA ASP A 185 30.75 -19.40 36.33
C ASP A 185 30.96 -19.87 34.88
N GLU A 186 32.07 -20.55 34.59
CA GLU A 186 32.31 -21.18 33.29
C GLU A 186 31.25 -22.24 32.98
N SER A 187 30.90 -23.10 33.94
CA SER A 187 29.86 -24.10 33.77
C SER A 187 28.48 -23.48 33.49
N ILE A 188 28.16 -22.36 34.15
CA ILE A 188 26.93 -21.61 33.90
C ILE A 188 26.93 -21.05 32.47
N GLU A 189 28.06 -20.51 32.00
CA GLU A 189 28.15 -19.95 30.65
C GLU A 189 28.05 -21.04 29.58
N LEU A 190 28.76 -22.16 29.73
CA LEU A 190 28.63 -23.34 28.86
C LEU A 190 27.17 -23.84 28.82
N LYS A 191 26.47 -23.84 29.96
CA LYS A 191 25.05 -24.21 30.01
C LYS A 191 24.18 -23.23 29.21
N LYS A 192 24.45 -21.92 29.27
CA LYS A 192 23.72 -20.92 28.47
C LYS A 192 23.98 -21.12 26.98
N GLU A 193 25.23 -21.36 26.58
CA GLU A 193 25.58 -21.63 25.19
C GLU A 193 24.89 -22.90 24.68
N MET A 194 24.89 -23.96 25.48
CA MET A 194 24.19 -25.20 25.15
C MET A 194 22.69 -24.97 24.95
N LEU A 195 22.04 -24.22 25.85
CA LEU A 195 20.63 -23.87 25.71
C LEU A 195 20.35 -23.05 24.44
N LYS A 196 21.23 -22.11 24.10
CA LYS A 196 21.13 -21.34 22.86
C LYS A 196 21.23 -22.23 21.63
N ILE A 197 22.19 -23.15 21.60
CA ILE A 197 22.34 -24.12 20.50
C ILE A 197 21.10 -25.01 20.39
N VAL A 198 20.58 -25.52 21.52
CA VAL A 198 19.37 -26.34 21.53
C VAL A 198 18.18 -25.57 20.96
N GLU A 199 17.99 -24.31 21.35
CA GLU A 199 16.92 -23.46 20.83
C GLU A 199 17.09 -23.24 19.32
N GLU A 200 18.29 -22.88 18.86
CA GLU A 200 18.58 -22.70 17.43
C GLU A 200 18.28 -23.97 16.63
N LYS A 201 18.73 -25.14 17.09
CA LYS A 201 18.47 -26.43 16.42
C LYS A 201 17.00 -26.80 16.47
N SER A 202 16.30 -26.54 17.57
CA SER A 202 14.85 -26.72 17.69
C SER A 202 14.09 -25.88 16.66
N THR A 203 14.47 -24.60 16.49
CA THR A 203 13.83 -23.75 15.48
C THR A 203 14.07 -24.25 14.05
N VAL A 204 15.27 -24.77 13.76
CA VAL A 204 15.61 -25.37 12.45
C VAL A 204 14.80 -26.65 12.22
N LEU A 205 14.71 -27.53 13.20
CA LEU A 205 13.89 -28.74 13.13
C LEU A 205 12.42 -28.40 12.86
N ARG A 206 11.86 -27.40 13.54
CA ARG A 206 10.49 -26.94 13.30
C ARG A 206 10.29 -26.41 11.87
N LYS A 207 11.27 -25.70 11.30
CA LYS A 207 11.21 -25.23 9.91
C LYS A 207 11.25 -26.40 8.92
N LEU A 208 12.09 -27.40 9.17
CA LEU A 208 12.17 -28.61 8.36
C LEU A 208 10.87 -29.42 8.43
N ASP A 209 10.28 -29.56 9.62
CA ASP A 209 9.01 -30.25 9.83
C ASP A 209 7.87 -29.55 9.08
N ASN A 210 7.76 -28.22 9.19
CA ASN A 210 6.80 -27.44 8.39
C ASN A 210 7.00 -27.66 6.89
N SER A 211 8.26 -27.69 6.42
CA SER A 211 8.59 -27.91 5.01
C SER A 211 8.18 -29.33 4.56
N LEU A 212 8.39 -30.32 5.41
CA LEU A 212 7.98 -31.71 5.17
C LEU A 212 6.46 -31.82 5.04
N VAL A 213 5.71 -31.21 5.96
CA VAL A 213 4.25 -31.18 5.94
C VAL A 213 3.75 -30.51 4.64
N MET A 214 4.34 -29.38 4.23
CA MET A 214 3.98 -28.71 2.98
C MET A 214 4.25 -29.58 1.75
N LEU A 215 5.36 -30.33 1.73
CA LEU A 215 5.66 -31.28 0.65
C LEU A 215 4.65 -32.43 0.62
N GLN A 216 4.24 -32.96 1.77
CA GLN A 216 3.22 -34.00 1.85
C GLN A 216 1.86 -33.52 1.34
N ILE A 217 1.46 -32.29 1.69
CA ILE A 217 0.22 -31.68 1.17
C ILE A 217 0.30 -31.56 -0.36
N ARG A 218 1.42 -31.03 -0.89
CA ARG A 218 1.62 -30.90 -2.33
C ARG A 218 1.61 -32.26 -3.03
N GLN A 219 2.22 -33.28 -2.43
CA GLN A 219 2.20 -34.64 -2.97
C GLN A 219 0.77 -35.19 -3.04
N LYS A 220 -0.03 -34.97 -1.99
CA LYS A 220 -1.44 -35.37 -1.96
C LYS A 220 -2.25 -34.68 -3.05
N GLN A 221 -2.08 -33.37 -3.22
CA GLN A 221 -2.74 -32.60 -4.29
C GLN A 221 -2.37 -33.13 -5.68
N VAL A 222 -1.08 -33.38 -5.94
CA VAL A 222 -0.63 -33.94 -7.22
C VAL A 222 -1.25 -35.32 -7.47
N LYS A 223 -1.33 -36.18 -6.45
CA LYS A 223 -2.00 -37.48 -6.56
C LYS A 223 -3.49 -37.35 -6.87
N GLU A 224 -4.20 -36.44 -6.21
CA GLU A 224 -5.61 -36.17 -6.48
C GLU A 224 -5.82 -35.66 -7.91
N HIS A 225 -4.99 -34.73 -8.38
CA HIS A 225 -5.01 -34.25 -9.76
C HIS A 225 -4.72 -35.36 -10.78
N MET A 226 -3.73 -36.21 -10.50
CA MET A 226 -3.39 -37.35 -11.34
C MET A 226 -4.59 -38.29 -11.47
N MET A 227 -5.21 -38.71 -10.36
CA MET A 227 -6.41 -39.55 -10.37
C MET A 227 -7.57 -38.91 -11.13
N HIS A 228 -7.77 -37.59 -10.98
CA HIS A 228 -8.80 -36.86 -11.71
C HIS A 228 -8.58 -36.93 -13.22
N TRP A 229 -7.35 -36.73 -13.69
CA TRP A 229 -7.02 -36.81 -15.10
C TRP A 229 -7.06 -38.23 -15.65
N GLU A 230 -6.61 -39.22 -14.89
CA GLU A 230 -6.75 -40.64 -15.23
C GLU A 230 -8.23 -41.01 -15.43
N HIS A 231 -9.11 -40.59 -14.51
CA HIS A 231 -10.54 -40.84 -14.63
C HIS A 231 -11.15 -40.16 -15.86
N ASN A 232 -10.77 -38.91 -16.15
CA ASN A 232 -11.25 -38.22 -17.35
C ASN A 232 -10.75 -38.87 -18.64
N LEU A 233 -9.48 -39.30 -18.68
CA LEU A 233 -8.91 -40.02 -19.81
C LEU A 233 -9.65 -41.33 -20.06
N GLU A 234 -9.94 -42.09 -18.99
CA GLU A 234 -10.69 -43.33 -19.12
C GLU A 234 -12.12 -43.09 -19.63
N ARG A 235 -12.81 -42.02 -19.15
CA ARG A 235 -14.12 -41.64 -19.69
C ARG A 235 -14.07 -41.27 -21.17
N ILE A 236 -13.04 -40.55 -21.61
CA ILE A 236 -12.84 -40.22 -23.03
C ILE A 236 -12.59 -41.50 -23.83
N ARG A 237 -11.74 -42.39 -23.33
CA ARG A 237 -11.43 -43.67 -23.98
C ARG A 237 -12.69 -44.52 -24.18
N ILE A 238 -13.52 -44.65 -23.15
CA ILE A 238 -14.79 -45.39 -23.23
C ILE A 238 -15.72 -44.76 -24.27
N ARG A 239 -15.89 -43.42 -24.26
CA ARG A 239 -16.74 -42.72 -25.25
C ARG A 239 -16.22 -42.84 -26.67
N MET A 240 -14.90 -42.76 -26.85
CA MET A 240 -14.27 -42.91 -28.16
C MET A 240 -14.47 -44.33 -28.68
N SER A 241 -14.29 -45.35 -27.83
CA SER A 241 -14.57 -46.74 -28.19
C SER A 241 -16.04 -46.94 -28.59
N ALA A 242 -16.98 -46.38 -27.83
CA ALA A 242 -18.40 -46.44 -28.15
C ALA A 242 -18.73 -45.76 -29.48
N THR A 243 -18.17 -44.56 -29.74
CA THR A 243 -18.38 -43.83 -31.00
C THR A 243 -17.80 -44.57 -32.19
N ILE A 244 -16.62 -45.18 -32.04
CA ILE A 244 -16.01 -46.01 -33.08
C ILE A 244 -16.90 -47.22 -33.37
N GLN A 245 -17.41 -47.88 -32.33
CA GLN A 245 -18.31 -49.02 -32.49
C GLN A 245 -19.61 -48.61 -33.19
N GLU A 246 -20.27 -47.53 -32.75
CA GLU A 246 -21.49 -47.00 -33.40
C GLU A 246 -21.25 -46.64 -34.88
N SER A 247 -20.09 -46.04 -35.19
CA SER A 247 -19.71 -45.72 -36.57
C SER A 247 -19.50 -46.97 -37.41
N GLN A 248 -18.90 -48.03 -36.86
CA GLN A 248 -18.74 -49.32 -37.53
C GLN A 248 -20.10 -50.00 -37.75
N GLU A 249 -20.96 -50.03 -36.73
CA GLU A 249 -22.31 -50.58 -36.80
C GLU A 249 -23.16 -49.86 -37.86
N LEU A 250 -23.08 -48.53 -37.93
CA LEU A 250 -23.76 -47.74 -38.95
C LEU A 250 -23.24 -48.06 -40.36
N THR A 251 -21.92 -48.11 -40.53
CA THR A 251 -21.29 -48.42 -41.83
C THR A 251 -21.72 -49.80 -42.33
N ASN A 252 -21.66 -50.79 -41.44
CA ASN A 252 -22.09 -52.16 -41.75
C ASN A 252 -23.60 -52.23 -42.04
N GLY A 253 -24.43 -51.57 -41.22
CA GLY A 253 -25.88 -51.55 -41.41
C GLY A 253 -26.32 -50.86 -42.70
N CYS A 254 -25.66 -49.77 -43.10
CA CYS A 254 -25.88 -49.11 -44.39
C CYS A 254 -25.54 -50.06 -45.56
N TYR A 255 -24.41 -50.74 -45.48
CA TYR A 255 -23.98 -51.67 -46.51
C TYR A 255 -24.91 -52.89 -46.63
N ASP A 256 -25.34 -53.46 -45.49
CA ASP A 256 -26.29 -54.57 -45.45
C ASP A 256 -27.64 -54.18 -46.06
N LEU A 257 -28.13 -52.97 -45.75
CA LEU A 257 -29.36 -52.46 -46.32
C LEU A 257 -29.23 -52.26 -47.85
N TYR A 258 -28.09 -51.75 -48.30
CA TYR A 258 -27.78 -51.59 -49.72
C TYR A 258 -27.78 -52.95 -50.45
N ILE A 259 -27.09 -53.97 -49.92
CA ILE A 259 -27.08 -55.32 -50.49
C ILE A 259 -28.50 -55.88 -50.56
N ASN A 260 -29.27 -55.76 -49.47
CA ASN A 260 -30.63 -56.27 -49.41
C ASN A 260 -31.54 -55.61 -50.46
N MET A 261 -31.40 -54.30 -50.67
CA MET A 261 -32.13 -53.58 -51.73
C MET A 261 -31.70 -54.00 -53.13
N CYS A 262 -30.39 -54.18 -53.37
CA CYS A 262 -29.87 -54.69 -54.64
C CYS A 262 -30.41 -56.08 -54.94
N ARG A 263 -30.41 -56.99 -53.95
CA ARG A 263 -30.97 -58.34 -54.08
C ARG A 263 -32.46 -58.31 -54.41
N ARG A 264 -33.25 -57.45 -53.76
CA ARG A 264 -34.70 -57.29 -54.06
C ARG A 264 -34.97 -56.72 -55.45
N LYS A 265 -34.10 -55.82 -55.94
CA LYS A 265 -34.16 -55.28 -57.30
C LYS A 265 -33.53 -56.18 -58.37
N LYS A 266 -32.92 -57.32 -57.97
CA LYS A 266 -32.14 -58.21 -58.83
C LYS A 266 -30.98 -57.49 -59.55
N MET A 267 -30.32 -56.57 -58.86
CA MET A 267 -29.13 -55.85 -59.34
C MET A 267 -27.87 -56.36 -58.65
N THR A 268 -26.73 -56.35 -59.34
CA THR A 268 -25.42 -56.67 -58.75
C THR A 268 -24.89 -55.48 -57.94
N PRO A 269 -24.46 -55.68 -56.67
CA PRO A 269 -23.82 -54.62 -55.89
C PRO A 269 -22.56 -54.11 -56.60
N THR A 270 -22.44 -52.78 -56.77
CA THR A 270 -21.30 -52.13 -57.45
C THR A 270 -20.59 -51.11 -56.55
N ILE A 271 -21.26 -50.64 -55.49
CA ILE A 271 -20.74 -49.62 -54.57
C ILE A 271 -19.90 -50.30 -53.48
N ASN A 272 -18.72 -49.74 -53.16
CA ASN A 272 -17.80 -50.25 -52.14
C ASN A 272 -18.37 -50.06 -50.71
N ILE A 273 -17.91 -50.87 -49.76
CA ILE A 273 -18.31 -50.86 -48.33
C ILE A 273 -18.03 -49.50 -47.68
N ASP A 274 -16.88 -48.89 -47.99
CA ASP A 274 -16.45 -47.62 -47.37
C ASP A 274 -17.17 -46.38 -47.91
N ASP A 275 -17.91 -46.51 -49.03
CA ASP A 275 -18.59 -45.39 -49.70
C ASP A 275 -20.04 -45.25 -49.21
N ILE A 276 -20.19 -44.88 -47.94
CA ILE A 276 -21.48 -44.74 -47.25
C ILE A 276 -22.39 -43.72 -47.94
N GLU A 277 -21.83 -42.63 -48.46
CA GLU A 277 -22.61 -41.54 -49.06
C GLU A 277 -23.36 -42.02 -50.30
N ASN A 278 -22.68 -42.75 -51.19
CA ASN A 278 -23.31 -43.28 -52.40
C ASN A 278 -24.26 -44.44 -52.09
N GLN A 279 -23.97 -45.26 -51.08
CA GLN A 279 -24.92 -46.28 -50.58
C GLN A 279 -26.22 -45.62 -50.08
N LEU A 280 -26.12 -44.57 -49.26
CA LEU A 280 -27.29 -43.85 -48.73
C LEU A 280 -28.10 -43.17 -49.85
N LYS A 281 -27.43 -42.55 -50.83
CA LYS A 281 -28.12 -41.99 -52.01
C LYS A 281 -28.89 -43.06 -52.78
N PHE A 282 -28.33 -44.25 -52.95
CA PHE A 282 -29.03 -45.38 -53.59
C PHE A 282 -30.22 -45.87 -52.76
N ILE A 283 -30.03 -46.01 -51.45
CA ILE A 283 -31.07 -46.42 -50.50
C ILE A 283 -32.23 -45.40 -50.53
N GLN A 284 -31.94 -44.11 -50.45
CA GLN A 284 -32.93 -43.04 -50.51
C GLN A 284 -33.75 -43.08 -51.81
N LYS A 285 -33.08 -43.17 -52.97
CA LYS A 285 -33.75 -43.29 -54.28
C LYS A 285 -34.63 -44.54 -54.34
N THR A 286 -34.17 -45.65 -53.76
CA THR A 286 -34.93 -46.90 -53.73
C THR A 286 -36.15 -46.83 -52.82
N ILE A 287 -36.04 -46.19 -51.65
CA ILE A 287 -37.18 -45.95 -50.75
C ILE A 287 -38.22 -45.05 -51.42
N LEU A 288 -37.79 -43.96 -52.08
CA LEU A 288 -38.71 -43.07 -52.80
C LEU A 288 -39.46 -43.82 -53.91
N PHE A 289 -38.74 -44.63 -54.69
CA PHE A 289 -39.35 -45.50 -55.69
C PHE A 289 -40.40 -46.45 -55.08
N TYR A 290 -40.09 -47.12 -53.96
CA TYR A 290 -41.06 -47.99 -53.30
C TYR A 290 -42.27 -47.23 -52.76
N LYS A 291 -42.09 -46.01 -52.23
CA LYS A 291 -43.20 -45.15 -51.82
C LYS A 291 -44.11 -44.80 -52.99
N ASP A 292 -43.53 -44.45 -54.14
CA ASP A 292 -44.30 -44.14 -55.36
C ASP A 292 -45.07 -45.37 -55.87
N VAL A 293 -44.42 -46.54 -55.92
CA VAL A 293 -45.06 -47.81 -56.32
C VAL A 293 -46.20 -48.16 -55.37
N ILE A 294 -46.02 -48.02 -54.05
CA ILE A 294 -47.07 -48.27 -53.05
C ILE A 294 -48.22 -47.29 -53.26
N ARG A 295 -47.95 -45.98 -53.46
CA ARG A 295 -48.98 -44.96 -53.71
C ARG A 295 -49.80 -45.27 -54.96
N ILE A 296 -49.14 -45.72 -56.04
CA ILE A 296 -49.82 -46.12 -57.28
C ILE A 296 -50.65 -47.38 -57.01
N ALA A 297 -50.08 -48.39 -56.35
CA ALA A 297 -50.78 -49.64 -56.05
C ALA A 297 -52.01 -49.42 -55.16
N THR A 298 -51.93 -48.53 -54.16
CA THR A 298 -53.07 -48.17 -53.32
C THR A 298 -54.12 -47.38 -54.08
N SER A 299 -53.73 -46.45 -54.96
CA SER A 299 -54.66 -45.74 -55.85
C SER A 299 -55.39 -46.71 -56.77
N VAL A 300 -54.66 -47.59 -57.47
CA VAL A 300 -55.25 -48.60 -58.37
C VAL A 300 -56.19 -49.54 -57.61
N ARG A 301 -55.82 -49.96 -56.40
CA ARG A 301 -56.69 -50.78 -55.54
C ARG A 301 -57.97 -50.04 -55.16
N GLN A 302 -57.87 -48.75 -54.83
CA GLN A 302 -59.02 -47.92 -54.50
C GLN A 302 -59.94 -47.74 -55.72
N ASP A 303 -59.38 -47.49 -56.89
CA ASP A 303 -60.12 -47.36 -58.16
C ASP A 303 -60.83 -48.66 -58.53
N GLN A 304 -60.17 -49.81 -58.38
CA GLN A 304 -60.79 -51.12 -58.57
C GLN A 304 -61.96 -51.36 -57.60
N LEU A 305 -61.83 -50.95 -56.33
CA LEU A 305 -62.91 -51.02 -55.35
C LEU A 305 -64.09 -50.10 -55.71
N LEU A 306 -63.83 -48.90 -56.23
CA LEU A 306 -64.87 -47.98 -56.73
C LEU A 306 -65.58 -48.56 -57.96
N ILE A 307 -64.84 -49.16 -58.89
CA ILE A 307 -65.42 -49.86 -60.05
C ILE A 307 -66.29 -51.04 -59.60
N LEU A 308 -65.86 -51.84 -58.64
CA LEU A 308 -66.65 -52.95 -58.09
C LEU A 308 -67.94 -52.46 -57.41
N LYS A 309 -67.86 -51.38 -56.62
CA LYS A 309 -69.06 -50.74 -56.04
C LYS A 309 -70.00 -50.20 -57.12
N SER A 310 -69.48 -49.59 -58.19
CA SER A 310 -70.29 -49.11 -59.31
C SER A 310 -70.96 -50.25 -60.10
N LYS A 311 -70.29 -51.39 -60.27
CA LYS A 311 -70.86 -52.60 -60.91
C LYS A 311 -71.94 -53.25 -60.05
N GLN A 312 -71.78 -53.27 -58.72
CA GLN A 312 -72.83 -53.69 -57.80
C GLN A 312 -74.05 -52.76 -57.87
N HIS A 313 -73.83 -51.45 -57.99
CA HIS A 313 -74.90 -50.47 -58.15
C HIS A 313 -75.63 -50.64 -59.49
N LYS A 314 -74.91 -50.86 -60.60
CA LYS A 314 -75.49 -51.19 -61.91
C LYS A 314 -76.26 -52.51 -61.91
N LYS A 315 -75.80 -53.56 -61.21
CA LYS A 315 -76.56 -54.81 -61.02
C LYS A 315 -77.85 -54.60 -60.23
N LYS A 316 -77.84 -53.75 -59.20
CA LYS A 316 -79.06 -53.37 -58.47
C LYS A 316 -80.03 -52.62 -59.39
N ILE A 317 -79.54 -51.67 -60.19
CA ILE A 317 -80.34 -50.94 -61.16
C ILE A 317 -80.89 -51.86 -62.27
N SER A 318 -80.12 -52.83 -62.76
CA SER A 318 -80.61 -53.80 -63.76
C SER A 318 -81.63 -54.79 -63.18
N MET A 319 -81.50 -55.19 -61.91
CA MET A 319 -82.55 -55.97 -61.23
C MET A 319 -83.85 -55.17 -61.10
N ILE A 320 -83.76 -53.88 -60.74
CA ILE A 320 -84.94 -53.00 -60.68
C ILE A 320 -85.56 -52.82 -62.07
N LYS A 321 -84.74 -52.67 -63.12
CA LYS A 321 -85.23 -52.54 -64.50
C LYS A 321 -85.89 -53.82 -65.03
N ASN A 322 -85.33 -54.99 -64.74
CA ASN A 322 -85.94 -56.28 -65.09
C ASN A 322 -87.24 -56.57 -64.31
N LEU A 323 -87.45 -55.95 -63.14
CA LEU A 323 -88.73 -55.99 -62.43
C LEU A 323 -89.78 -55.03 -63.03
N LEU A 324 -89.34 -53.98 -63.74
CA LEU A 324 -90.20 -52.98 -64.40
C LEU A 324 -90.56 -53.36 -65.86
N ASP A 325 -89.70 -54.13 -66.55
CA ASP A 325 -89.90 -54.55 -67.95
C ASP A 325 -90.56 -55.93 -68.10
N ALA A 326 -91.18 -56.49 -67.04
CA ALA A 326 -92.01 -57.69 -67.16
C ALA A 326 -93.34 -57.34 -67.87
N PRO A 327 -93.61 -57.88 -69.08
CA PRO A 327 -94.81 -57.53 -69.82
C PRO A 327 -96.08 -58.13 -69.18
N ASN A 328 -97.06 -57.25 -68.98
CA ASN A 328 -98.46 -57.58 -68.73
C ASN A 328 -98.96 -58.59 -69.77
N LEU A 329 -99.33 -59.78 -69.30
CA LEU A 329 -100.28 -60.67 -69.97
C LEU A 329 -101.41 -60.98 -68.97
N LYS A 330 -102.36 -60.05 -68.93
CA LYS A 330 -103.77 -60.38 -68.70
C LYS A 330 -104.30 -60.85 -70.07
N GLU A 331 -104.87 -62.05 -70.13
CA GLU A 331 -106.20 -62.28 -70.72
C GLU A 331 -106.63 -63.76 -70.63
N SER A 332 -107.86 -63.93 -70.13
CA SER A 332 -108.86 -64.97 -70.40
C SER A 332 -108.80 -66.37 -69.73
N ILE A 333 -109.87 -66.55 -68.93
CA ILE A 333 -110.55 -67.74 -68.38
C ILE A 333 -110.05 -68.27 -67.04
#